data_AF-A0A098R532-F1
#
_entry.id   AF-A0A098R532-F1
#
_cell.length_a   1.000
_cell.length_b   1.000
_cell.length_c   1.000
_cell.angle_alpha   90.00
_cell.angle_beta   90.00
_cell.angle_gamma   90.00
#
_symmetry.space_group_name_H-M   'P 1'
#
loop_
_entity.id
_entity.type
_entity.pdbx_description
1 polymer ?
#
loop_
_entity_poly.entity_id
_entity_poly.type
_entity_poly.pdbx_seq_one_letter_code
_entity_poly.pdbx_strand_id
1 'polypeptide(L)'
;MGLTNVLYRRQYKIQIEPSVPALDLSKLSGLGLWINPLKRHYVVTITTSDDPNNDLETFITNFRRLTKLELKDFKIETQFGPFTLQNAVDSPWF
;
A
#
# COMPACT_ATOMS: atom_id res chain seq x y z
N MET A 1 -1.50 16.85 21.38
CA MET A 1 -0.85 16.47 20.11
C MET A 1 -1.28 15.05 19.78
N GLY A 2 -2.26 14.72 18.95
CA GLY A 2 -3.06 15.43 17.96
C GLY A 2 -3.48 14.33 16.98
N LEU A 3 -4.59 13.64 17.27
CA LEU A 3 -5.15 12.50 16.49
C LEU A 3 -5.29 12.81 14.98
N THR A 4 -5.25 14.09 14.62
CA THR A 4 -5.21 14.61 13.26
C THR A 4 -4.04 14.10 12.41
N ASN A 5 -2.87 13.77 12.98
CA ASN A 5 -1.71 13.35 12.18
C ASN A 5 -1.76 11.88 11.69
N VAL A 6 -2.67 11.07 12.23
CA VAL A 6 -2.85 9.67 11.82
C VAL A 6 -3.86 9.56 10.67
N LEU A 7 -4.81 10.50 10.60
CA LEU A 7 -5.90 10.48 9.64
C LEU A 7 -5.45 10.84 8.21
N TYR A 8 -4.46 11.71 8.02
CA TYR A 8 -4.03 12.16 6.69
C TYR A 8 -2.83 11.39 6.12
N ARG A 9 -2.71 10.10 6.43
CA ARG A 9 -1.61 9.27 5.91
C ARG A 9 -1.92 8.74 4.52
N ARG A 10 -0.93 8.79 3.65
CA ARG A 10 -0.98 8.22 2.30
C ARG A 10 -1.05 6.70 2.36
N GLN A 11 -1.90 6.13 1.53
CA GLN A 11 -2.06 4.69 1.44
C GLN A 11 -2.18 4.23 0.00
N TYR A 12 -1.75 3.00 -0.21
CA TYR A 12 -1.84 2.33 -1.50
C TYR A 12 -2.60 1.02 -1.34
N LYS A 13 -3.69 0.89 -2.10
CA LYS A 13 -4.37 -0.38 -2.32
C LYS A 13 -3.65 -1.10 -3.46
N ILE A 14 -3.20 -2.32 -3.21
CA ILE A 14 -2.41 -3.11 -4.14
C ILE A 14 -3.12 -4.43 -4.37
N GLN A 15 -3.46 -4.73 -5.61
CA GLN A 15 -3.92 -6.04 -6.01
C GLN A 15 -2.84 -6.68 -6.87
N ILE A 16 -2.40 -7.89 -6.53
CA ILE A 16 -1.48 -8.65 -7.38
C ILE A 16 -2.25 -9.66 -8.23
N GLU A 17 -1.74 -9.92 -9.43
CA GLU A 17 -2.37 -10.86 -10.36
C GLU A 17 -2.44 -12.29 -9.78
N PRO A 18 -3.43 -13.11 -10.18
CA PRO A 18 -3.57 -14.50 -9.73
C PRO A 18 -2.39 -15.41 -10.09
N SER A 19 -1.60 -15.05 -11.11
CA SER A 19 -0.41 -15.77 -11.53
C SER A 19 0.81 -15.51 -10.64
N VAL A 20 0.79 -14.43 -9.85
CA VAL A 20 1.93 -13.96 -9.05
C VAL A 20 1.88 -14.61 -7.65
N PRO A 21 3.01 -15.08 -7.08
CA PRO A 21 3.03 -15.56 -5.70
C PRO A 21 2.72 -14.44 -4.71
N ALA A 22 2.25 -14.81 -3.51
CA ALA A 22 1.96 -13.85 -2.45
C ALA A 22 3.21 -13.03 -2.09
N LEU A 23 3.00 -11.74 -1.80
CA LEU A 23 4.08 -10.84 -1.41
C LEU A 23 4.67 -11.22 -0.05
N ASP A 24 6.00 -11.16 0.05
CA ASP A 24 6.74 -11.30 1.30
C ASP A 24 6.73 -9.96 2.04
N LEU A 25 5.74 -9.77 2.92
CA LEU A 25 5.54 -8.52 3.67
C LEU A 25 6.73 -8.18 4.59
N SER A 26 7.51 -9.18 5.01
CA SER A 26 8.69 -8.97 5.86
C SER A 26 9.74 -8.12 5.13
N LYS A 27 9.94 -8.38 3.83
CA LYS A 27 10.86 -7.62 2.97
C LYS A 27 10.33 -6.25 2.57
N LEU A 28 9.02 -6.04 2.68
CA LEU A 28 8.34 -4.80 2.31
C LEU A 28 8.05 -3.88 3.51
N SER A 29 8.33 -4.34 4.74
CA SER A 29 8.15 -3.59 5.98
C SER A 29 8.82 -2.20 5.98
N GLY A 30 9.90 -2.03 5.21
CA GLY A 30 10.57 -0.74 5.04
C GLY A 30 9.84 0.27 4.15
N LEU A 31 8.78 -0.12 3.45
CA LEU A 31 7.95 0.77 2.62
C LEU A 31 6.74 1.34 3.37
N GLY A 32 6.45 0.85 4.57
CA GLY A 32 5.29 1.26 5.36
C GLY A 32 4.66 0.10 6.12
N LEU A 33 3.47 0.36 6.67
CA LEU A 33 2.69 -0.63 7.42
C LEU A 33 1.77 -1.39 6.47
N TRP A 34 1.95 -2.70 6.38
CA TRP A 34 1.20 -3.56 5.48
C TRP A 34 0.07 -4.29 6.20
N ILE A 35 -1.09 -4.34 5.54
CA ILE A 35 -2.20 -5.23 5.88
C ILE A 35 -2.60 -6.04 4.65
N ASN A 36 -3.09 -7.25 4.87
CA ASN A 36 -3.51 -8.18 3.83
C ASN A 36 -4.94 -8.64 4.11
N PRO A 37 -5.95 -7.78 3.86
CA PRO A 37 -7.33 -8.07 4.22
C PRO A 37 -7.94 -9.21 3.39
N LEU A 38 -7.50 -9.40 2.15
CA LEU A 38 -7.96 -10.47 1.26
C LEU A 38 -6.77 -11.08 0.54
N LYS A 39 -6.85 -12.36 0.17
CA LYS A 39 -5.79 -13.04 -0.58
C LYS A 39 -5.41 -12.20 -1.81
N ARG A 40 -4.11 -11.85 -1.95
CA ARG A 40 -3.54 -11.04 -3.05
C ARG A 40 -3.95 -9.55 -3.05
N HIS A 41 -4.63 -9.09 -2.02
CA HIS A 41 -5.01 -7.69 -1.85
C HIS A 41 -4.32 -7.15 -0.61
N TYR A 42 -3.52 -6.11 -0.82
CA TYR A 42 -2.69 -5.52 0.20
C TYR A 42 -3.04 -4.05 0.32
N VAL A 43 -3.00 -3.54 1.54
CA VAL A 43 -2.99 -2.10 1.77
C VAL A 43 -1.71 -1.78 2.50
N VAL A 44 -0.98 -0.79 1.99
CA VAL A 44 0.18 -0.23 2.69
C VAL A 44 -0.14 1.19 3.12
N THR A 45 0.20 1.49 4.37
CA THR A 45 0.07 2.83 4.96
C THR A 45 1.44 3.42 5.19
N ILE A 46 1.69 4.58 4.58
CA ILE A 46 2.92 5.34 4.78
C ILE A 46 2.85 6.02 6.15
N THR A 47 3.86 5.81 6.98
CA THR A 47 3.83 6.17 8.41
C THR A 47 4.14 7.64 8.68
N THR A 48 4.93 8.27 7.81
CA THR A 48 5.34 9.67 7.94
C THR A 48 5.13 10.43 6.63
N SER A 49 4.66 11.67 6.73
CA SER A 49 4.42 12.53 5.58
C SER A 49 5.68 12.85 4.77
N ASP A 50 6.84 12.85 5.45
CA ASP A 50 8.16 13.10 4.88
C ASP A 50 8.79 11.84 4.23
N ASP A 51 8.09 10.70 4.24
CA ASP A 51 8.59 9.50 3.58
C ASP A 51 8.58 9.72 2.05
N PRO A 52 9.69 9.46 1.34
CA PRO A 52 9.73 9.57 -0.12
C PRO A 52 8.71 8.65 -0.81
N ASN A 53 8.28 7.55 -0.16
CA ASN A 53 7.23 6.68 -0.63
C ASN A 53 5.82 7.27 -0.48
N ASN A 54 5.68 8.49 0.03
CA ASN A 54 4.42 9.25 -0.03
C ASN A 54 4.08 9.66 -1.48
N ASP A 55 5.09 9.74 -2.34
CA ASP A 55 4.92 9.88 -3.78
C ASP A 55 4.66 8.51 -4.44
N LEU A 56 3.64 8.45 -5.31
CA LEU A 56 3.22 7.20 -5.95
C LEU A 56 4.31 6.63 -6.87
N GLU A 57 4.97 7.46 -7.68
CA GLU A 57 5.97 6.98 -8.64
C GLU A 57 7.19 6.41 -7.90
N THR A 58 7.60 7.08 -6.83
CA THR A 58 8.67 6.63 -5.94
C THR A 58 8.30 5.32 -5.24
N PHE A 59 7.08 5.22 -4.72
CA PHE A 59 6.57 3.98 -4.12
C PHE A 59 6.58 2.83 -5.14
N ILE A 60 6.02 3.02 -6.34
CA ILE A 60 5.98 2.00 -7.40
C ILE A 60 7.40 1.56 -7.77
N THR A 61 8.33 2.50 -7.90
CA THR A 61 9.73 2.21 -8.24
C THR A 61 10.39 1.34 -7.17
N ASN A 62 10.23 1.71 -5.89
CA ASN A 62 10.78 0.96 -4.76
C ASN A 62 10.10 -0.41 -4.60
N PHE A 63 8.78 -0.46 -4.75
CA PHE A 63 7.99 -1.68 -4.71
C PHE A 63 8.47 -2.68 -5.75
N ARG A 64 8.57 -2.27 -7.02
CA ARG A 64 9.09 -3.13 -8.11
C ARG A 64 10.53 -3.57 -7.88
N ARG A 65 11.37 -2.69 -7.32
CA ARG A 65 12.77 -3.03 -7.01
C ARG A 65 12.88 -4.17 -6.00
N LEU A 66 12.01 -4.17 -4.99
CA LEU A 66 11.98 -5.16 -3.90
C LEU A 66 11.24 -6.45 -4.31
N THR A 67 10.10 -6.33 -4.98
CA THR A 67 9.26 -7.49 -5.37
C THR A 67 9.67 -8.14 -6.68
N LYS A 68 10.47 -7.44 -7.50
CA LYS A 68 10.83 -7.84 -8.87
C LYS A 68 9.63 -8.02 -9.81
N LEU A 69 8.49 -7.41 -9.48
CA LEU A 69 7.27 -7.47 -10.28
C LEU A 69 7.26 -6.42 -11.41
N GLU A 70 6.58 -6.77 -12.50
CA GLU A 70 6.31 -5.84 -13.60
C GLU A 70 4.99 -5.08 -13.36
N LEU A 71 4.80 -3.96 -14.05
CA LEU A 71 3.58 -3.14 -13.90
C LEU A 71 2.29 -3.87 -14.32
N LYS A 72 2.41 -4.96 -15.09
CA LYS A 72 1.29 -5.81 -15.49
C LYS A 72 0.89 -6.81 -14.39
N ASP A 73 1.75 -7.04 -13.41
CA ASP A 73 1.60 -8.07 -12.38
C ASP A 73 0.86 -7.54 -11.14
N PHE A 74 0.61 -6.24 -11.08
CA PHE A 74 -0.11 -5.60 -9.99
C PHE A 74 -0.87 -4.34 -10.45
N LYS A 75 -1.91 -4.00 -9.70
CA LYS A 75 -2.61 -2.72 -9.78
C LYS A 75 -2.44 -1.99 -8.46
N ILE A 76 -2.13 -0.70 -8.53
CA ILE A 76 -2.04 0.18 -7.36
C ILE A 76 -3.01 1.33 -7.53
N GLU A 77 -3.82 1.57 -6.50
CA GLU A 77 -4.65 2.77 -6.38
C GLU A 77 -4.24 3.54 -5.14
N THR A 78 -4.20 4.87 -5.28
CA THR A 78 -3.85 5.74 -4.16
C THR A 78 -5.12 6.20 -3.46
N GLN A 79 -5.19 5.99 -2.14
CA GLN A 79 -6.30 6.49 -1.35
C GLN A 79 -5.83 7.72 -0.56
N PHE A 80 -6.63 8.79 -0.62
CA PHE A 80 -6.41 10.04 0.13
C PHE A 80 -7.60 10.25 1.06
N GLY A 81 -7.38 10.30 2.38
CA GLY A 81 -8.42 10.69 3.33
C GLY A 81 -8.26 10.12 4.72
N PRO A 82 -9.07 10.62 5.69
CA PRO A 82 -9.13 10.09 7.06
C PRO A 82 -9.43 8.60 7.04
N PHE A 83 -8.43 7.80 7.38
CA PHE A 83 -8.57 6.36 7.24
C PHE A 83 -8.75 5.64 8.58
N THR A 84 -9.87 4.96 8.71
CA THR A 84 -10.05 3.84 9.62
C THR A 84 -9.74 2.56 8.83
N LEU A 85 -9.07 1.57 9.44
CA LEU A 85 -8.81 0.25 8.81
C LEU A 85 -10.08 -0.39 8.22
N GLN A 86 -11.24 -0.03 8.78
CA GLN A 86 -12.56 -0.43 8.32
C GLN A 86 -12.87 0.09 6.90
N ASN A 87 -12.65 1.39 6.64
CA ASN A 87 -12.86 1.99 5.31
C ASN A 87 -11.95 1.37 4.22
N ALA A 88 -10.78 0.85 4.58
CA ALA A 88 -9.87 0.11 3.68
C ALA A 88 -10.50 -1.10 3.04
N VAL A 89 -11.12 -1.86 3.93
CA VAL A 89 -11.67 -3.19 3.67
C VAL A 89 -13.03 -3.04 3.04
N ASP A 90 -13.81 -2.04 3.49
CA ASP A 90 -15.18 -1.80 3.03
C ASP A 90 -15.26 -1.08 1.69
N SER A 91 -14.23 -0.29 1.32
CA SER A 91 -14.19 0.33 -0.01
C SER A 91 -13.97 -0.75 -1.08
N PRO A 92 -14.78 -0.78 -2.17
CA PRO A 92 -14.63 -1.78 -3.22
C PRO A 92 -13.20 -1.82 -3.77
N TRP A 93 -12.75 -3.03 -4.06
CA TRP A 93 -11.53 -3.28 -4.82
C TRP A 93 -11.94 -3.27 -6.30
N PHE A 94 -11.32 -2.40 -7.09
CA PHE A 94 -11.44 -2.25 -8.55
C PHE A 94 -12.70 -2.84 -9.21
#